data_AF-A0A7X1M679-F1
#
_entry.id   AF-A0A7X1M679-F1
#
_cell.length_a   1.000
_cell.length_b   1.000
_cell.length_c   1.000
_cell.angle_alpha   90.00
_cell.angle_beta   90.00
_cell.angle_gamma   90.00
#
_symmetry.space_group_name_H-M   'P 1'
#
loop_
_entity.id
_entity.type
_entity.pdbx_description
1 polymer ?
#
loop_
_entity_poly.entity_id
_entity_poly.type
_entity_poly.pdbx_seq_one_letter_code
_entity_poly.pdbx_strand_id
1 'polypeptide(L)'
;MVPDARIDREIADWARVGAAIEGQPVYDPRAVTSDGGSTSYYELPPQATELNDLIEYKGMSFALGNIFKACYRFGEKDAASRMYDLNKIIYFAERLKALEQRRAA
;
A
#
# COMPACT_ATOMS: atom_id res chain seq x y z
N MET A 1 26.84 -24.62 17.62
CA MET A 1 25.80 -23.65 17.27
C MET A 1 25.63 -23.76 15.76
N VAL A 2 24.60 -24.47 15.31
CA VAL A 2 24.37 -24.72 13.87
C VAL A 2 23.61 -23.51 13.33
N PRO A 3 24.12 -22.79 12.32
CA PRO A 3 23.39 -21.69 11.71
C PRO A 3 22.13 -22.25 11.04
N ASP A 4 20.97 -21.74 11.45
CA ASP A 4 19.70 -22.14 10.87
C ASP A 4 19.60 -21.58 9.45
N ALA A 5 19.81 -22.44 8.46
CA ALA A 5 19.77 -22.13 7.04
C ALA A 5 18.43 -21.51 6.58
N ARG A 6 17.40 -21.51 7.44
CA ARG A 6 16.11 -20.88 7.20
C ARG A 6 16.14 -19.37 7.46
N ILE A 7 16.89 -18.93 8.47
CA ILE A 7 17.05 -17.51 8.83
C ILE A 7 17.91 -16.79 7.78
N ASP A 8 18.99 -17.43 7.30
CA ASP A 8 19.85 -16.86 6.27
C ASP A 8 19.13 -16.74 4.91
N ARG A 9 18.15 -17.61 4.64
CA ARG A 9 17.34 -17.57 3.42
C ARG A 9 16.29 -16.46 3.47
N GLU A 10 15.64 -16.27 4.62
CA GLU A 10 14.72 -15.15 4.83
C GLU A 10 15.48 -13.82 4.71
N ILE A 11 16.61 -13.64 5.40
CA ILE A 11 17.39 -12.40 5.35
C ILE A 11 17.87 -12.08 3.91
N ALA A 12 18.26 -13.10 3.12
CA ALA A 12 18.64 -12.91 1.73
C ALA A 12 17.45 -12.52 0.82
N ASP A 13 16.25 -13.02 1.10
CA ASP A 13 15.04 -12.64 0.36
C ASP A 13 14.59 -11.21 0.71
N TRP A 14 14.68 -10.79 1.99
CA TRP A 14 14.42 -9.40 2.40
C TRP A 14 15.45 -8.41 1.83
N ALA A 15 16.72 -8.80 1.69
CA ALA A 15 17.76 -7.99 1.06
C ALA A 15 17.52 -7.76 -0.45
N ARG A 16 16.79 -8.67 -1.11
CA ARG A 16 16.39 -8.52 -2.52
C ARG A 16 15.21 -7.58 -2.71
N VAL A 17 14.30 -7.48 -1.73
CA VAL A 17 13.13 -6.59 -1.77
C VAL A 17 13.51 -5.16 -1.35
N GLY A 18 14.46 -4.98 -0.43
CA GLY A 18 14.89 -3.66 0.07
C GLY A 18 15.73 -2.82 -0.92
N ALA A 19 16.31 -3.43 -1.95
CA ALA A 19 17.19 -2.73 -2.90
C ALA A 19 16.46 -1.94 -4.01
N ALA A 20 15.13 -1.94 -4.04
CA ALA A 20 14.32 -1.30 -5.09
C ALA A 20 13.55 -0.04 -4.63
N ILE A 21 13.93 0.55 -3.50
CA ILE A 21 13.28 1.76 -2.94
C ILE A 21 13.92 3.04 -3.52
N GLU A 22 14.00 3.12 -4.85
CA GLU A 22 14.18 4.40 -5.54
C GLU A 22 13.62 4.29 -6.96
N GLY A 23 12.36 4.72 -7.14
CA GLY A 23 11.83 5.06 -8.47
C GLY A 23 11.10 3.99 -9.28
N GLN A 24 10.79 2.80 -8.75
CA GLN A 24 10.04 1.77 -9.49
C GLN A 24 8.50 1.96 -9.41
N PRO A 25 7.75 1.58 -10.46
CA PRO A 25 6.29 1.74 -10.52
C PRO A 25 5.57 0.94 -9.43
N VAL A 26 4.42 1.45 -8.96
CA VAL A 26 3.62 0.88 -7.85
C VAL A 26 2.94 -0.46 -8.22
N TYR A 27 3.29 -1.08 -9.35
CA TYR A 27 2.69 -2.33 -9.83
C TYR A 27 3.73 -3.45 -9.92
N ASP A 28 3.60 -4.48 -9.07
CA ASP A 28 4.42 -5.70 -9.09
C ASP A 28 4.03 -6.57 -10.30
N PRO A 29 4.95 -6.90 -11.22
CA PRO A 29 4.68 -7.77 -12.37
C PRO A 29 4.34 -9.22 -12.00
N ARG A 30 4.41 -9.64 -10.72
CA ARG A 30 3.91 -10.94 -10.22
C ARG A 30 2.43 -10.85 -9.82
N ALA A 31 1.61 -10.18 -10.61
CA ALA A 31 0.18 -10.04 -10.37
C ALA A 31 -0.41 -11.39 -9.96
N VAL A 32 -0.93 -11.45 -8.73
CA VAL A 32 -1.48 -12.69 -8.19
C VAL A 32 -2.73 -13.04 -8.99
N THR A 33 -2.72 -14.16 -9.69
CA THR A 33 -3.92 -14.71 -10.34
C THR A 33 -4.99 -14.93 -9.28
N SER A 34 -6.11 -14.22 -9.43
CA SER A 34 -7.28 -14.32 -8.56
C SER A 34 -8.48 -14.73 -9.41
N ASP A 35 -9.32 -15.61 -8.86
CA ASP A 35 -10.62 -16.00 -9.43
C ASP A 35 -11.76 -15.06 -8.98
N GLY A 36 -11.41 -13.92 -8.37
CA GLY A 36 -12.35 -12.97 -7.77
C GLY A 36 -12.71 -13.30 -6.31
N GLY A 37 -12.19 -14.40 -5.76
CA GLY A 37 -12.31 -14.76 -4.34
C GLY A 37 -11.29 -14.07 -3.43
N SER A 38 -11.34 -14.42 -2.15
CA SER A 38 -10.33 -13.98 -1.19
C SER A 38 -8.96 -14.51 -1.60
N THR A 39 -7.99 -13.62 -1.70
CA THR A 39 -6.62 -13.91 -2.12
C THR A 39 -5.67 -13.34 -1.05
N SER A 40 -4.44 -13.86 -0.98
CA SER A 40 -3.44 -13.49 0.05
C SER A 40 -3.17 -11.98 0.17
N TYR A 41 -3.43 -11.18 -0.86
CA TYR A 41 -3.27 -9.72 -0.79
C TYR A 41 -4.36 -9.00 0.03
N TYR A 42 -5.45 -9.67 0.42
CA TYR A 42 -6.47 -9.17 1.36
C TYR A 42 -6.17 -9.53 2.82
N GLU A 43 -5.22 -10.43 3.08
CA GLU A 43 -4.81 -10.75 4.43
C GLU A 43 -4.11 -9.54 5.08
N LEU A 44 -4.45 -9.29 6.34
CA LEU A 44 -3.79 -8.26 7.13
C LEU A 44 -2.44 -8.77 7.62
N PRO A 45 -1.40 -7.91 7.68
CA PRO A 45 -0.15 -8.31 8.30
C PRO A 45 -0.39 -8.67 9.77
N PRO A 46 0.32 -9.67 10.31
CA PRO A 46 0.19 -10.05 11.71
C PRO A 46 0.37 -8.83 12.61
N GLN A 47 -0.45 -8.72 13.64
CA GLN A 47 -0.41 -7.64 14.64
C GLN A 47 -0.80 -6.24 14.12
N ALA A 48 -1.30 -6.11 12.90
CA ALA A 48 -1.90 -4.86 12.46
C ALA A 48 -3.15 -4.53 13.28
N THR A 49 -3.18 -3.30 13.79
CA THR A 49 -4.27 -2.77 14.63
C THR A 49 -4.82 -1.46 14.12
N GLU A 50 -4.05 -0.74 13.31
CA GLU A 50 -4.41 0.55 12.75
C GLU A 50 -4.16 0.62 11.24
N LEU A 51 -4.85 1.53 10.54
CA LEU A 51 -4.62 1.74 9.11
C LEU A 51 -3.19 2.17 8.77
N ASN A 52 -2.46 2.76 9.71
CA ASN A 52 -1.06 3.11 9.51
C ASN A 52 -0.19 1.86 9.31
N ASP A 53 -0.45 0.78 10.04
CA ASP A 53 0.28 -0.48 9.88
C ASP A 53 0.14 -1.01 8.44
N LEU A 54 -1.06 -0.89 7.87
CA LEU A 54 -1.34 -1.30 6.49
C LEU A 54 -0.69 -0.37 5.47
N ILE A 55 -0.68 0.94 5.73
CA ILE A 55 -0.05 1.96 4.88
C ILE A 55 1.46 1.72 4.79
N GLU A 56 2.09 1.46 5.93
CA GLU A 56 3.52 1.17 6.03
C GLU A 56 3.85 -0.18 5.40
N TYR A 57 3.10 -1.24 5.74
CA TYR A 57 3.30 -2.58 5.19
C TYR A 57 3.17 -2.62 3.66
N LYS A 58 2.24 -1.85 3.08
CA LYS A 58 2.06 -1.76 1.62
C LYS A 58 2.91 -0.67 0.96
N GLY A 59 3.74 0.06 1.71
CA GLY A 59 4.58 1.15 1.18
C GLY A 59 3.77 2.25 0.48
N MET A 60 2.57 2.57 0.98
CA MET A 60 1.70 3.54 0.32
C MET A 60 2.30 4.95 0.42
N SER A 61 2.28 5.68 -0.71
CA SER A 61 2.68 7.10 -0.72
C SER A 61 1.74 7.95 0.15
N PHE A 62 2.19 9.16 0.53
CA PHE A 62 1.38 10.10 1.30
C PHE A 62 -0.03 10.34 0.69
N ALA A 63 -0.11 10.45 -0.64
CA ALA A 63 -1.37 10.62 -1.33
C ALA A 63 -2.24 9.36 -1.25
N LEU A 64 -1.67 8.19 -1.52
CA LEU A 64 -2.40 6.92 -1.51
C LEU A 64 -2.90 6.56 -0.09
N GLY A 65 -2.08 6.77 0.94
CA GLY A 65 -2.49 6.56 2.33
C GLY A 65 -3.61 7.52 2.78
N ASN A 66 -3.63 8.76 2.28
CA ASN A 66 -4.74 9.68 2.55
C ASN A 66 -6.04 9.28 1.84
N ILE A 67 -5.97 8.73 0.64
CA ILE A 67 -7.12 8.13 -0.05
C ILE A 67 -7.64 6.95 0.78
N PHE A 68 -6.75 6.03 1.17
CA PHE A 68 -7.12 4.85 1.95
C PHE A 68 -7.82 5.20 3.26
N LYS A 69 -7.25 6.14 4.03
CA LYS A 69 -7.88 6.66 5.27
C LYS A 69 -9.24 7.31 5.02
N ALA A 70 -9.38 8.07 3.93
CA ALA A 70 -10.65 8.73 3.58
C ALA A 70 -11.74 7.72 3.17
N CYS A 71 -11.35 6.65 2.46
CA CYS A 71 -12.25 5.55 2.14
C CYS A 71 -12.70 4.77 3.38
N TYR A 72 -11.79 4.48 4.31
CA TYR A 72 -12.12 3.70 5.51
C TYR A 72 -13.09 4.45 6.43
N ARG A 73 -12.80 5.72 6.73
CA ARG A 73 -13.56 6.52 7.70
C ARG A 73 -14.85 7.15 7.12
N PHE A 74 -15.23 6.79 5.90
CA PHE A 74 -16.09 7.61 5.03
C PHE A 74 -17.37 8.14 5.73
N GLY A 75 -17.39 9.44 6.05
CA GLY A 75 -18.52 10.09 6.74
C GLY A 75 -18.58 9.91 8.26
N GLU A 76 -17.59 9.28 8.89
CA GLU A 76 -17.52 9.03 10.35
C GLU A 76 -16.85 10.17 11.12
N LYS A 77 -16.06 11.02 10.45
CA LYS A 77 -15.35 12.11 11.13
C LYS A 77 -16.30 13.27 11.37
N ASP A 78 -16.52 13.63 12.63
CA ASP A 78 -17.43 14.69 13.10
C ASP A 78 -17.37 16.00 12.27
N ALA A 79 -16.17 16.49 11.97
CA ALA A 79 -15.96 17.72 11.17
C ALA A 79 -15.84 17.52 9.64
N ALA A 80 -16.00 16.29 9.14
CA ALA A 80 -15.93 16.00 7.71
C ALA A 80 -17.18 15.27 7.23
N SER A 81 -17.90 15.90 6.31
CA SER A 81 -19.00 15.25 5.61
C SER A 81 -18.49 14.18 4.65
N ARG A 82 -19.37 13.29 4.21
CA ARG A 82 -19.10 12.37 3.09
C ARG A 82 -18.59 13.13 1.85
N MET A 83 -19.08 14.35 1.62
CA MET A 83 -18.60 15.21 0.54
C MET A 83 -17.16 15.67 0.75
N TYR A 84 -16.76 15.97 1.99
CA TYR A 84 -15.36 16.26 2.31
C TYR A 84 -14.46 15.07 1.99
N ASP A 85 -14.86 13.84 2.37
CA ASP A 85 -14.08 12.64 2.07
C ASP A 85 -13.99 12.38 0.57
N LEU A 86 -15.09 12.55 -0.18
CA LEU A 86 -15.08 12.47 -1.65
C LEU A 86 -14.12 13.49 -2.27
N ASN A 87 -14.20 14.75 -1.86
CA ASN A 87 -13.30 15.80 -2.36
C ASN A 87 -11.84 15.51 -2.04
N LYS A 88 -11.56 14.95 -0.85
CA LYS A 88 -10.21 14.54 -0.45
C LYS A 88 -9.68 13.39 -1.32
N ILE A 89 -10.52 12.38 -1.59
CA ILE A 89 -10.18 11.27 -2.47
C ILE A 89 -9.87 11.79 -3.88
N ILE A 90 -10.75 12.60 -4.46
CA ILE A 90 -10.57 13.19 -5.80
C ILE A 90 -9.26 13.97 -5.87
N TYR A 91 -9.02 14.87 -4.91
CA TYR A 91 -7.80 15.70 -4.87
C TYR A 91 -6.51 14.86 -4.91
N PHE A 92 -6.41 13.83 -4.06
CA PHE A 92 -5.22 12.99 -4.02
C PHE A 92 -5.12 12.05 -5.22
N ALA A 93 -6.25 11.57 -5.75
CA ALA A 93 -6.29 10.71 -6.93
C ALA A 93 -5.84 11.47 -8.18
N GLU A 94 -6.29 12.71 -8.39
CA GLU A 94 -5.84 13.57 -9.48
C GLU A 94 -4.33 13.84 -9.41
N ARG A 95 -3.81 14.09 -8.20
CA ARG A 95 -2.38 14.30 -7.99
C ARG A 95 -1.56 13.04 -8.32
N LEU A 96 -2.02 11.86 -7.90
CA LEU A 96 -1.37 10.59 -8.24
C LEU A 96 -1.41 10.32 -9.75
N LYS A 97 -2.57 10.52 -10.39
CA LYS A 97 -2.73 10.39 -11.84
C LYS A 97 -1.73 11.27 -12.59
N ALA A 98 -1.57 12.53 -12.18
CA ALA A 98 -0.61 13.44 -12.79
C ALA A 98 0.85 12.98 -12.61
N LEU A 99 1.20 12.35 -11.48
CA LEU A 99 2.55 11.80 -11.26
C LEU A 99 2.80 10.59 -12.17
N GLU A 100 1.86 9.67 -12.28
CA GLU A 100 1.99 8.51 -13.17
C GLU A 100 2.08 8.92 -14.64
N GLN A 101 1.32 9.93 -15.06
CA GLN A 101 1.42 10.50 -16.40
C GLN A 101 2.82 11.07 -16.71
N ARG A 102 3.48 11.69 -15.71
CA ARG A 102 4.86 12.20 -15.87
C ARG A 102 5.90 11.10 -15.90
N ARG A 103 5.67 9.98 -15.21
CA ARG A 103 6.57 8.81 -15.22
C ARG A 103 6.52 8.06 -16.54
N ALA A 104 5.37 8.09 -17.22
CA ALA A 104 5.17 7.46 -18.51
C ALA A 104 5.63 8.31 -19.72
N ALA A 105 6.00 9.57 -19.48
CA ALA A 105 6.50 10.51 -20.50
C ALA A 105 8.03 10.52 -20.50
#